data_AF-A0A0R2F4X6-F1
#
_entry.id   AF-A0A0R2F4X6-F1
#
_cell.length_a   1.000
_cell.length_b   1.000
_cell.length_c   1.000
_cell.angle_alpha   90.00
_cell.angle_beta   90.00
_cell.angle_gamma   90.00
#
_symmetry.space_group_name_H-M   'P 1'
#
loop_
_entity.id
_entity.type
_entity.pdbx_description
1 polymer ?
#
loop_
_entity_poly.entity_id
_entity_poly.type
_entity_poly.pdbx_seq_one_letter_code
_entity_poly.pdbx_strand_id
1 'polypeptide(L)'
;MRRKDLTGLQFGRLTVLTFAGAAKNGNAMWLCQCTCGNKTVVDGYRLRKGTTTSCGCYRREVMRQAIRSNPKTAAKIGQKDQFAATEGVNLTATLNLRSSNQSGVTGVSFDKQAGKWNARLFFKGHLVLNRSFVSFAEAVAARHQAERTYLVPLLERLETAAAPCPVASVRFAAANEPEQPLVSREA
;
A
#
# COMPACT_ATOMS: atom_id res chain seq x y z
N MET A 1 -31.52 32.21 -23.18
CA MET A 1 -30.31 31.81 -23.91
C MET A 1 -30.64 30.65 -24.85
N ARG A 2 -30.38 30.80 -26.15
CA ARG A 2 -30.63 29.75 -27.16
C ARG A 2 -29.65 28.59 -26.94
N ARG A 3 -30.15 27.35 -26.85
CA ARG A 3 -29.31 26.15 -26.71
C ARG A 3 -28.47 26.01 -27.98
N LYS A 4 -27.14 25.96 -27.87
CA LYS A 4 -26.27 25.59 -29.00
C LYS A 4 -26.38 24.09 -29.19
N ASP A 5 -26.73 23.68 -30.41
CA ASP A 5 -26.70 22.26 -30.76
C ASP A 5 -25.24 21.82 -30.93
N LEU A 6 -24.87 20.73 -30.27
CA LEU A 6 -23.53 20.17 -30.30
C LEU A 6 -23.52 18.79 -31.00
N THR A 7 -24.65 18.32 -31.54
CA THR A 7 -24.75 17.05 -32.26
C THR A 7 -23.77 16.97 -33.42
N GLY A 8 -23.13 15.82 -33.59
CA GLY A 8 -22.16 15.56 -34.66
C GLY A 8 -20.78 16.19 -34.43
N LEU A 9 -20.60 17.06 -33.44
CA LEU A 9 -19.29 17.65 -33.14
C LEU A 9 -18.39 16.67 -32.38
N GLN A 10 -17.10 16.72 -32.71
CA GLN A 10 -16.06 15.97 -32.05
C GLN A 10 -15.28 16.86 -31.08
N PHE A 11 -15.20 16.44 -29.83
CA PHE A 11 -14.41 17.05 -28.78
C PHE A 11 -13.33 16.07 -28.32
N GLY A 12 -12.14 16.19 -28.92
CA GLY A 12 -11.03 15.25 -28.69
C GLY A 12 -11.38 13.84 -29.16
N ARG A 13 -11.53 12.90 -28.22
CA ARG A 13 -11.92 11.50 -28.49
C ARG A 13 -13.42 11.25 -28.31
N LEU A 14 -14.23 12.28 -28.05
CA LEU A 14 -15.68 12.17 -27.86
C LEU A 14 -16.42 12.74 -29.05
N THR A 15 -17.32 11.97 -29.63
CA THR A 15 -18.25 12.40 -30.67
C THR A 15 -19.64 12.53 -30.05
N VAL A 16 -20.27 13.70 -30.17
CA VAL A 16 -21.60 13.94 -29.62
C VAL A 16 -22.66 13.26 -30.51
N LEU A 17 -23.43 12.33 -29.93
CA LEU A 17 -24.49 11.61 -30.61
C LEU A 17 -25.83 12.35 -30.49
N THR A 18 -26.33 12.52 -29.27
CA THR A 18 -27.67 13.04 -29.02
C THR A 18 -27.74 13.86 -27.73
N PHE A 19 -28.79 14.65 -27.60
CA PHE A 19 -29.10 15.36 -26.35
C PHE A 19 -29.67 14.37 -25.32
N ALA A 20 -29.08 14.34 -24.12
CA ALA A 20 -29.41 13.37 -23.06
C ALA A 20 -30.27 13.98 -21.93
N GLY A 21 -30.63 15.27 -22.02
CA GLY A 21 -31.45 15.95 -21.02
C GLY A 21 -30.77 17.18 -20.42
N ALA A 22 -31.42 17.78 -19.44
CA ALA A 22 -30.86 18.87 -18.65
C ALA A 22 -30.42 18.35 -17.27
N ALA A 23 -29.25 18.76 -16.80
CA ALA A 23 -28.84 18.52 -15.43
C ALA A 23 -29.69 19.36 -14.46
N LYS A 24 -29.66 19.01 -13.17
CA LYS A 24 -30.31 19.80 -12.09
C LYS A 24 -29.88 21.26 -12.09
N ASN A 25 -28.69 21.55 -12.61
CA ASN A 25 -28.11 22.89 -12.68
C ASN A 25 -28.54 23.67 -13.95
N GLY A 26 -29.47 23.13 -14.76
CA GLY A 26 -29.94 23.76 -16.00
C GLY A 26 -29.04 23.56 -17.22
N ASN A 27 -27.89 22.90 -17.06
CA ASN A 27 -26.95 22.66 -18.16
C ASN A 27 -27.42 21.55 -19.10
N ALA A 28 -27.21 21.74 -20.40
CA ALA A 28 -27.48 20.74 -21.43
C ALA A 28 -26.51 19.57 -21.34
N MET A 29 -27.03 18.36 -21.18
CA MET A 29 -26.26 17.12 -21.16
C MET A 29 -26.33 16.45 -22.54
N TRP A 30 -25.20 15.91 -22.97
CA TRP A 30 -25.03 15.31 -24.28
C TRP A 30 -24.48 13.90 -24.15
N LEU A 31 -25.15 12.95 -24.81
CA LEU A 31 -24.65 11.60 -24.96
C LEU A 31 -23.52 11.62 -25.99
N CYS A 32 -22.32 11.27 -25.55
CA CYS A 32 -21.14 11.21 -26.39
C CYS A 32 -20.67 9.76 -26.54
N GLN A 33 -20.22 9.38 -27.72
CA GLN A 33 -19.50 8.14 -27.96
C GLN A 33 -18.00 8.42 -28.02
N CYS A 34 -17.23 7.67 -27.26
CA CYS A 34 -15.78 7.79 -27.30
C CYS A 34 -15.19 6.84 -28.34
N THR A 35 -14.02 7.19 -28.90
CA THR A 35 -13.22 6.28 -29.74
C THR A 35 -12.83 4.98 -29.02
N CYS A 36 -12.91 4.96 -27.68
CA CYS A 36 -12.75 3.77 -26.84
C CYS A 36 -13.92 2.76 -26.95
N GLY A 37 -15.01 3.11 -27.64
CA GLY A 37 -16.26 2.34 -27.72
C GLY A 37 -17.27 2.66 -26.60
N ASN A 38 -16.83 3.23 -25.48
CA ASN A 38 -17.74 3.59 -24.38
C ASN A 38 -18.56 4.84 -24.69
N LYS A 39 -19.80 4.86 -24.19
CA LYS A 39 -20.68 6.02 -24.23
C LYS A 39 -20.67 6.72 -22.86
N THR A 40 -20.68 8.04 -22.87
CA THR A 40 -20.66 8.87 -21.65
C THR A 40 -21.56 10.07 -21.82
N VAL A 41 -22.32 10.42 -20.78
CA VAL A 41 -23.14 11.62 -20.76
C VAL A 41 -22.32 12.76 -20.16
N VAL A 42 -22.15 13.84 -20.92
CA VAL A 42 -21.25 14.96 -20.56
C VAL A 42 -21.99 16.29 -20.66
N ASP A 43 -21.67 17.21 -19.76
CA ASP A 43 -22.16 18.58 -19.78
C ASP A 43 -21.63 19.33 -21.01
N GLY A 44 -22.52 19.98 -21.77
CA GLY A 44 -22.18 20.80 -22.92
C GLY A 44 -21.29 22.00 -22.58
N TYR A 45 -21.31 22.49 -21.34
CA TYR A 45 -20.31 23.45 -20.87
C TYR A 45 -18.90 22.83 -20.83
N ARG A 46 -18.76 21.61 -20.30
CA ARG A 46 -17.47 20.90 -20.22
C ARG A 46 -16.90 20.50 -21.57
N LEU A 47 -17.77 20.15 -22.52
CA LEU A 47 -17.40 19.88 -23.91
C LEU A 47 -16.83 21.14 -24.58
N ARG A 48 -17.55 22.26 -24.50
CA ARG A 48 -17.11 23.54 -25.09
C ARG A 48 -15.82 24.08 -24.48
N LYS A 49 -15.64 23.93 -23.15
CA LYS A 49 -14.41 24.34 -22.46
C LYS A 49 -13.23 23.37 -22.73
N GLY A 50 -13.47 22.22 -23.37
CA GLY A 50 -12.44 21.21 -23.60
C GLY A 50 -11.96 20.50 -22.33
N THR A 51 -12.72 20.58 -21.22
CA THR A 51 -12.34 19.92 -19.97
C THR A 51 -12.55 18.40 -20.04
N THR A 52 -13.53 17.96 -20.83
CA THR A 52 -13.84 16.53 -21.02
C THR A 52 -13.61 16.14 -22.48
N THR A 53 -12.49 15.45 -22.73
CA THR A 53 -12.04 15.07 -24.08
C THR A 53 -12.08 13.56 -24.32
N SER A 54 -12.41 12.75 -23.30
CA SER A 54 -12.48 11.29 -23.41
C SER A 54 -13.39 10.67 -22.35
N CYS A 55 -13.74 9.39 -22.54
CA CYS A 55 -14.44 8.53 -21.57
C CYS A 55 -13.62 8.24 -20.28
N GLY A 56 -12.46 8.89 -20.11
CA GLY A 56 -11.43 8.51 -19.12
C GLY A 56 -10.44 7.47 -19.63
N CYS A 57 -10.60 6.96 -20.87
CA CYS A 57 -9.64 6.04 -21.49
C CYS A 57 -8.25 6.67 -21.66
N TYR A 58 -8.18 7.93 -22.09
CA TYR A 58 -6.92 8.61 -22.34
C TYR A 58 -6.08 8.69 -21.07
N ARG A 59 -6.69 9.06 -19.94
CA ARG A 59 -6.01 9.06 -18.64
C ARG A 59 -5.50 7.66 -18.28
N ARG A 60 -6.31 6.61 -18.46
CA ARG A 60 -5.88 5.22 -18.17
C ARG A 60 -4.70 4.78 -19.03
N GLU A 61 -4.70 5.16 -20.30
CA GLU A 61 -3.62 4.87 -21.25
C GLU A 61 -2.31 5.55 -20.84
N VAL A 62 -2.35 6.87 -20.60
CA VAL A 62 -1.18 7.65 -20.17
C VAL A 62 -0.63 7.12 -18.85
N MET A 63 -1.50 6.83 -17.86
CA MET A 63 -1.07 6.27 -16.58
C MET A 63 -0.42 4.89 -16.74
N ARG A 64 -0.99 4.02 -17.58
CA ARG A 64 -0.42 2.70 -17.86
C ARG A 64 0.96 2.82 -18.52
N GLN A 65 1.12 3.74 -19.46
CA GLN A 65 2.41 4.00 -20.10
C GLN A 65 3.42 4.50 -19.07
N ALA A 66 3.06 5.49 -18.24
CA ALA A 66 3.94 6.03 -17.19
C ALA A 66 4.40 4.98 -16.18
N ILE A 67 3.52 4.06 -15.78
CA ILE A 67 3.85 2.95 -14.88
C ILE A 67 4.87 2.00 -15.53
N ARG A 68 4.65 1.67 -16.82
CA ARG A 68 5.53 0.75 -17.57
C ARG A 68 6.87 1.38 -17.94
N SER A 69 6.89 2.67 -18.26
CA SER A 69 8.11 3.39 -18.64
C SER A 69 9.03 3.66 -17.45
N ASN A 70 8.51 3.63 -16.22
CA ASN A 70 9.31 3.85 -15.02
C ASN A 70 10.07 2.57 -14.62
N PRO A 71 11.40 2.52 -14.77
CA PRO A 71 12.19 1.30 -14.53
C PRO A 71 12.09 0.82 -13.07
N LYS A 72 11.99 1.76 -12.11
CA LYS A 72 11.86 1.43 -10.67
C LYS A 72 10.55 0.72 -10.36
N THR A 73 9.48 1.07 -11.10
CA THR A 73 8.17 0.44 -10.92
C THR A 73 8.17 -0.91 -11.61
N ALA A 74 8.67 -0.98 -12.85
CA ALA A 74 8.77 -2.23 -13.62
C ALA A 74 9.52 -3.34 -12.84
N ALA A 75 10.64 -3.02 -12.19
CA ALA A 75 11.42 -3.97 -11.40
C ALA A 75 10.66 -4.56 -10.19
N LYS A 76 9.61 -3.89 -9.71
CA LYS A 76 8.84 -4.28 -8.52
C LYS A 76 7.47 -4.90 -8.85
N ILE A 77 7.04 -4.85 -10.12
CA ILE A 77 5.76 -5.44 -10.52
C ILE A 77 5.82 -6.96 -10.28
N GLY A 78 4.93 -7.46 -9.43
CA GLY A 78 4.78 -8.90 -9.17
C GLY A 78 5.63 -9.47 -8.02
N GLN A 79 6.33 -8.63 -7.24
CA GLN A 79 7.06 -9.09 -6.05
C GLN A 79 6.09 -9.55 -4.95
N LYS A 80 5.96 -10.87 -4.76
CA LYS A 80 5.07 -11.48 -3.76
C LYS A 80 5.53 -11.20 -2.32
N ASP A 81 6.83 -11.11 -2.10
CA ASP A 81 7.43 -10.93 -0.78
C ASP A 81 7.03 -9.59 -0.14
N GLN A 82 6.73 -8.57 -0.96
CA GLN A 82 6.31 -7.26 -0.48
C GLN A 82 4.90 -7.26 0.13
N PHE A 83 4.12 -8.32 -0.09
CA PHE A 83 2.78 -8.52 0.44
C PHE A 83 2.71 -9.68 1.44
N ALA A 84 3.86 -10.24 1.86
CA ALA A 84 3.89 -11.28 2.88
C ALA A 84 3.34 -10.73 4.21
N ALA A 85 2.04 -10.90 4.40
CA ALA A 85 1.36 -10.60 5.64
C ALA A 85 1.55 -11.80 6.56
N THR A 86 2.46 -11.66 7.51
CA THR A 86 2.71 -12.72 8.47
C THR A 86 1.68 -12.65 9.57
N GLU A 87 0.87 -13.71 9.72
CA GLU A 87 -0.28 -13.74 10.64
C GLU A 87 -1.23 -12.54 10.51
N GLY A 88 -1.43 -12.05 9.27
CA GLY A 88 -2.29 -10.88 9.01
C GLY A 88 -1.64 -9.53 9.36
N VAL A 89 -0.34 -9.50 9.63
CA VAL A 89 0.44 -8.27 9.87
C VAL A 89 1.39 -8.05 8.71
N ASN A 90 1.31 -6.86 8.10
CA ASN A 90 2.32 -6.44 7.13
C ASN A 90 3.54 -5.88 7.88
N LEU A 91 4.50 -6.76 8.19
CA LEU A 91 5.73 -6.40 8.90
C LEU A 91 6.54 -5.36 8.16
N THR A 92 6.66 -5.49 6.84
CA THR A 92 7.38 -4.54 5.98
C THR A 92 6.84 -3.12 6.12
N ALA A 93 5.52 -2.92 6.13
CA ALA A 93 4.90 -1.61 6.28
C ALA A 93 4.98 -1.07 7.72
N THR A 94 5.10 -1.95 8.70
CA THR A 94 5.11 -1.59 10.12
C THR A 94 6.50 -1.19 10.59
N LEU A 95 7.55 -1.79 10.02
CA LEU A 95 8.94 -1.59 10.40
C LEU A 95 9.69 -0.62 9.48
N ASN A 96 9.43 -0.65 8.16
CA ASN A 96 10.21 0.15 7.23
C ASN A 96 9.76 1.62 7.19
N LEU A 97 10.73 2.52 7.29
CA LEU A 97 10.51 3.94 7.08
C LEU A 97 10.23 4.23 5.61
N ARG A 98 9.19 5.01 5.35
CA ARG A 98 8.86 5.51 4.00
C ARG A 98 9.54 6.86 3.77
N SER A 99 9.88 7.16 2.52
CA SER A 99 10.42 8.48 2.13
C SER A 99 9.47 9.64 2.42
N SER A 100 8.16 9.38 2.55
CA SER A 100 7.16 10.38 2.93
C SER A 100 7.10 10.64 4.44
N ASN A 101 7.89 9.94 5.26
CA ASN A 101 7.87 10.10 6.70
C ASN A 101 8.67 11.34 7.12
N GLN A 102 8.00 12.30 7.75
CA GLN A 102 8.60 13.55 8.23
C GLN A 102 9.11 13.44 9.67
N SER A 103 8.59 12.51 10.48
CA SER A 103 8.91 12.41 11.91
C SER A 103 10.10 11.49 12.22
N GLY A 104 10.55 10.70 11.24
CA GLY A 104 11.61 9.71 11.40
C GLY A 104 11.21 8.45 12.17
N VAL A 105 10.00 8.36 12.72
CA VAL A 105 9.51 7.18 13.43
C VAL A 105 8.23 6.65 12.78
N THR A 106 8.16 5.35 12.51
CA THR A 106 7.00 4.75 11.85
C THR A 106 5.77 4.86 12.73
N GLY A 107 4.69 5.44 12.20
CA GLY A 107 3.41 5.56 12.91
C GLY A 107 3.31 6.72 13.91
N VAL A 108 4.32 7.60 14.00
CA VAL A 108 4.26 8.85 14.76
C VAL A 108 4.11 10.01 13.79
N SER A 109 3.08 10.84 13.94
CA SER A 109 2.88 12.03 13.09
C SER A 109 2.46 13.25 13.92
N PHE A 110 2.88 14.43 13.49
CA PHE A 110 2.48 15.68 14.13
C PHE A 110 1.20 16.22 13.49
N ASP A 111 0.21 16.54 14.32
CA ASP A 111 -1.01 17.23 13.88
C ASP A 111 -0.84 18.73 14.06
N LYS A 112 -0.77 19.45 12.93
CA LYS A 112 -0.57 20.91 12.89
C LYS A 112 -1.78 21.69 13.42
N GLN A 113 -2.99 21.13 13.33
CA GLN A 113 -4.21 21.83 13.79
C GLN A 113 -4.38 21.71 15.30
N ALA A 114 -4.15 20.51 15.84
CA ALA A 114 -4.25 20.26 17.28
C ALA A 114 -2.98 20.59 18.07
N GLY A 115 -1.83 20.75 17.40
CA GLY A 115 -0.53 20.97 18.03
C GLY A 115 -0.04 19.77 18.84
N LYS A 116 -0.47 18.55 18.50
CA LYS A 116 -0.22 17.31 19.26
C LYS A 116 0.43 16.24 18.39
N TRP A 117 1.21 15.37 19.03
CA TRP A 117 1.84 14.20 18.42
C TRP A 117 0.92 12.99 18.48
N ASN A 118 0.55 12.45 17.34
CA ASN A 118 -0.28 11.25 17.27
C ASN A 118 0.60 10.03 17.04
N ALA A 119 0.52 9.04 17.94
CA ALA A 119 1.14 7.73 17.76
C ALA A 119 0.08 6.68 17.45
N ARG A 120 0.31 5.90 16.40
CA ARG A 120 -0.58 4.82 15.95
C ARG A 120 0.19 3.54 15.72
N LEU A 121 -0.37 2.40 16.09
CA LEU A 121 0.11 1.06 15.72
C LEU A 121 -1.08 0.19 15.34
N PHE A 122 -0.99 -0.42 14.16
CA PHE A 122 -1.98 -1.36 13.66
C PHE A 122 -1.41 -2.78 13.76
N PHE A 123 -2.17 -3.70 14.34
CA PHE A 123 -1.79 -5.08 14.51
C PHE A 123 -3.01 -5.96 14.30
N LYS A 124 -2.89 -7.03 13.50
CA LYS A 124 -3.95 -8.02 13.24
C LYS A 124 -5.36 -7.42 13.05
N GLY A 125 -5.48 -6.39 12.21
CA GLY A 125 -6.79 -5.79 11.88
C GLY A 125 -7.30 -4.70 12.84
N HIS A 126 -6.59 -4.39 13.93
CA HIS A 126 -7.02 -3.40 14.92
C HIS A 126 -5.93 -2.38 15.28
N LEU A 127 -6.36 -1.16 15.65
CA LEU A 127 -5.47 -0.12 16.16
C LEU A 127 -5.22 -0.35 17.65
N VAL A 128 -4.07 -0.95 17.97
CA VAL A 128 -3.63 -1.20 19.34
C VAL A 128 -3.19 0.09 20.03
N LEU A 129 -2.52 0.97 19.29
CA LEU A 129 -2.16 2.30 19.75
C LEU A 129 -2.87 3.32 18.86
N ASN A 130 -3.62 4.24 19.48
CA ASN A 130 -4.23 5.40 18.82
C ASN A 130 -4.37 6.53 19.84
N ARG A 131 -3.25 7.16 20.20
CA ARG A 131 -3.21 8.21 21.23
C ARG A 131 -2.51 9.45 20.72
N SER A 132 -2.95 10.59 21.23
CA SER A 132 -2.30 11.89 21.05
C SER A 132 -1.49 12.26 22.29
N PHE A 133 -0.32 12.84 22.09
CA PHE A 133 0.64 13.27 23.11
C PHE A 133 1.00 14.74 22.89
N VAL A 134 1.48 15.39 23.94
CA VAL A 134 1.97 16.77 23.86
C VAL A 134 3.43 16.78 23.41
N SER A 135 4.23 15.84 23.93
CA SER A 135 5.65 15.71 23.62
C SER A 135 5.93 14.65 22.54
N PHE A 136 6.93 14.91 21.70
CA PHE A 136 7.42 13.95 20.71
C PHE A 136 8.02 12.70 21.39
N ALA A 137 8.81 12.91 22.45
CA ALA A 137 9.49 11.82 23.15
C ALA A 137 8.49 10.82 23.75
N GLU A 138 7.39 11.32 24.29
CA GLU A 138 6.31 10.48 24.84
C GLU A 138 5.62 9.66 23.76
N ALA A 139 5.33 10.27 22.60
CA ALA A 139 4.73 9.57 21.48
C ALA A 139 5.63 8.44 20.96
N VAL A 140 6.94 8.68 20.89
CA VAL A 140 7.94 7.70 20.47
C VAL A 140 8.08 6.57 21.50
N ALA A 141 8.12 6.90 22.79
CA ALA A 141 8.15 5.90 23.86
C ALA A 141 6.91 4.99 23.83
N ALA A 142 5.72 5.57 23.68
CA ALA A 142 4.48 4.81 23.56
C ALA A 142 4.48 3.89 22.33
N ARG A 143 5.05 4.36 21.21
CA ARG A 143 5.21 3.55 20.00
C ARG A 143 6.15 2.37 20.24
N HIS A 144 7.34 2.60 20.79
CA HIS A 144 8.28 1.53 21.09
C HIS A 144 7.75 0.53 22.12
N GLN A 145 6.98 0.98 23.10
CA GLN A 145 6.31 0.08 24.05
C GLN A 145 5.33 -0.84 23.34
N ALA A 146 4.53 -0.31 22.41
CA ALA A 146 3.60 -1.12 21.62
C ALA A 146 4.35 -2.08 20.69
N GLU A 147 5.48 -1.68 20.10
CA GLU A 147 6.33 -2.58 19.30
C GLU A 147 6.88 -3.74 20.13
N ARG A 148 7.40 -3.45 21.33
CA ARG A 148 7.88 -4.48 22.26
C ARG A 148 6.79 -5.45 22.69
N THR A 149 5.57 -4.95 22.93
CA THR A 149 4.48 -5.80 23.42
C THR A 149 3.91 -6.70 22.33
N TYR A 150 3.75 -6.19 21.10
CA TYR A 150 2.99 -6.88 20.05
C TYR A 150 3.84 -7.38 18.88
N LEU A 151 4.92 -6.66 18.51
CA LEU A 151 5.75 -7.04 17.38
C LEU A 151 6.90 -7.97 17.79
N VAL A 152 7.56 -7.73 18.92
CA VAL A 152 8.70 -8.56 19.35
C VAL A 152 8.30 -10.04 19.52
N PRO A 153 7.19 -10.40 20.21
CA PRO A 153 6.79 -11.81 20.29
C PRO A 153 6.36 -12.41 18.95
N LEU A 154 5.98 -11.58 17.98
CA LEU A 154 5.68 -12.06 16.62
C LEU A 154 6.98 -12.30 15.84
N LEU A 155 7.97 -11.42 15.95
CA LEU A 155 9.27 -11.59 15.31
C LEU A 155 10.01 -12.82 15.85
N GLU A 156 10.07 -12.99 17.17
CA GLU A 156 10.70 -14.16 17.82
C GLU A 156 10.06 -15.48 17.36
N ARG A 157 8.72 -15.53 17.26
CA ARG A 157 8.02 -16.71 16.73
C ARG A 157 8.36 -17.00 15.27
N LEU A 158 8.60 -15.97 14.46
CA LEU A 158 9.00 -16.14 13.07
C LEU A 158 10.45 -16.57 12.91
N GLU A 159 11.35 -16.06 13.74
CA GLU A 159 12.72 -16.51 13.79
C GLU A 159 12.77 -17.99 14.21
N THR A 160 11.97 -18.38 15.20
CA THR A 160 11.85 -19.77 15.66
C THR A 160 11.21 -20.67 14.59
N ALA A 161 10.21 -20.19 13.85
CA ALA A 161 9.58 -20.94 12.76
C ALA A 161 10.46 -21.02 11.49
N ALA A 162 11.37 -20.06 11.31
CA ALA A 162 12.38 -20.05 10.26
C ALA A 162 13.64 -20.84 10.63
N ALA A 163 13.78 -21.26 11.89
CA ALA A 163 14.79 -22.25 12.26
C ALA A 163 14.55 -23.50 11.40
N PRO A 164 15.57 -23.98 10.67
CA PRO A 164 15.40 -25.14 9.83
C PRO A 164 14.88 -26.28 10.70
N CYS A 165 13.75 -26.85 10.28
CA CYS A 165 13.22 -28.10 10.78
C CYS A 165 14.40 -29.02 11.15
N PRO A 166 14.50 -29.53 12.39
CA PRO A 166 15.50 -30.55 12.69
C PRO A 166 15.07 -31.77 11.90
N VAL A 167 15.54 -31.88 10.66
CA VAL A 167 15.28 -33.02 9.81
C VAL A 167 15.80 -34.23 10.56
N ALA A 168 14.84 -35.08 10.93
CA ALA A 168 14.94 -36.51 11.05
C ALA A 168 16.29 -37.05 11.54
N SER A 169 16.23 -37.62 12.74
CA SER A 169 16.90 -38.86 13.10
C SER A 169 17.34 -39.72 11.89
N VAL A 170 18.54 -39.49 11.36
CA VAL A 170 19.28 -40.50 10.63
C VAL A 170 20.13 -41.20 11.68
N ARG A 171 19.66 -42.40 12.05
CA ARG A 171 20.39 -43.36 12.86
C ARG A 171 21.75 -43.63 12.18
N PHE A 172 22.83 -43.13 12.75
CA PHE A 172 24.11 -43.84 12.66
C PHE A 172 24.24 -44.69 13.91
N ALA A 173 23.78 -45.94 13.79
CA ALA A 173 24.18 -46.99 14.70
C ALA A 173 25.67 -47.25 14.47
N ALA A 174 26.50 -46.82 15.41
CA ALA A 174 27.83 -47.36 15.60
C ALA A 174 27.94 -47.72 17.08
N ALA A 175 27.51 -48.94 17.39
CA ALA A 175 27.87 -49.62 18.62
C ALA A 175 29.38 -49.89 18.60
N ASN A 176 30.09 -49.35 19.59
CA ASN A 176 31.08 -50.06 20.41
C ASN A 176 31.89 -49.04 21.23
N GLU A 177 31.54 -48.89 22.50
CA GLU A 177 32.55 -48.91 23.57
C GLU A 177 32.94 -50.39 23.81
N PRO A 178 34.04 -50.75 24.51
CA PRO A 178 34.88 -49.92 25.39
C PRO A 178 36.40 -50.14 25.24
N GLU A 179 37.22 -49.27 25.86
CA GLU A 179 38.28 -49.65 26.82
C GLU A 179 39.14 -48.43 27.21
N GLN A 180 38.95 -47.99 28.45
CA GLN A 180 40.03 -47.44 29.29
C GLN A 180 40.94 -48.60 29.75
N PRO A 181 42.22 -48.42 30.14
CA PRO A 181 42.68 -47.42 31.13
C PRO A 181 44.12 -46.91 30.87
N LEU A 182 44.79 -46.05 31.63
CA LEU A 182 45.15 -46.09 33.05
C LEU A 182 45.90 -44.80 33.41
N VAL A 183 45.64 -44.32 34.62
CA VAL A 183 46.33 -43.26 35.38
C VAL A 183 47.80 -43.61 35.66
N SER A 184 48.69 -42.61 35.60
CA SER A 184 49.97 -42.43 36.34
C SER A 184 50.64 -41.16 35.79
N ARG A 185 51.22 -40.20 36.50
CA ARG A 185 51.49 -39.91 37.92
C ARG A 185 52.14 -38.52 37.96
N GLU A 186 52.03 -37.85 39.10
CA GLU A 186 52.66 -36.57 39.47
C GLU A 186 54.20 -36.55 39.34
N ALA A 187 54.77 -35.39 38.97
CA ALA A 187 55.88 -34.67 39.63
C ALA A 187 56.47 -33.61 38.69
#